data_AF-A0A2V5QSE7-F1
#
_entry.id   AF-A0A2V5QSE7-F1
#
_cell.length_a   1.000
_cell.length_b   1.000
_cell.length_c   1.000
_cell.angle_alpha   90.00
_cell.angle_beta   90.00
_cell.angle_gamma   90.00
#
_symmetry.space_group_name_H-M   'P 1'
#
loop_
_entity.id
_entity.type
_entity.pdbx_description
1 polymer ?
#
loop_
_entity_poly.entity_id
_entity_poly.type
_entity_poly.pdbx_seq_one_letter_code
_entity_poly.pdbx_strand_id
1 'polypeptide(L)' 'MRDKTASKTFRAKKKLDHLLEAVLPGIYLPLYTMVTFTRIPYARAAKRARVQDFLVYTSSTLMVAILIGATFWFVGR' A
#
# COMPACT_ATOMS: atom_id res chain seq x y z
N MET A 1 -3.92 -18.25 -6.42
CA MET A 1 -4.52 -17.25 -7.34
C MET A 1 -6.05 -17.34 -7.38
N ARG A 2 -6.62 -18.54 -7.27
CA ARG A 2 -8.07 -18.81 -7.30
C ARG A 2 -8.92 -17.91 -6.37
N ASP A 3 -8.44 -17.59 -5.17
CA ASP A 3 -9.24 -16.83 -4.18
C ASP A 3 -9.06 -15.30 -4.28
N LYS A 4 -8.03 -14.82 -4.99
CA LYS A 4 -7.64 -13.40 -4.97
C LYS A 4 -8.19 -12.60 -6.16
N THR A 5 -8.47 -13.25 -7.28
CA THR A 5 -9.00 -12.58 -8.49
C THR A 5 -10.42 -12.04 -8.30
N ALA A 6 -11.28 -12.71 -7.53
CA ALA A 6 -12.62 -12.22 -7.20
C ALA A 6 -12.63 -11.22 -6.03
N SER A 7 -11.60 -11.22 -5.18
CA SER A 7 -11.57 -10.41 -3.97
C SER A 7 -11.54 -8.90 -4.28
N LYS A 8 -12.51 -8.16 -3.74
CA LYS A 8 -12.55 -6.70 -3.82
C LYS A 8 -11.36 -6.06 -3.09
N THR A 9 -10.96 -6.62 -1.96
CA THR A 9 -9.82 -6.11 -1.17
C THR A 9 -8.51 -6.29 -1.92
N PHE A 10 -8.32 -7.42 -2.61
CA PHE A 10 -7.14 -7.64 -3.44
C PHE A 10 -7.05 -6.64 -4.61
N ARG A 11 -8.19 -6.38 -5.27
CA ARG A 11 -8.26 -5.37 -6.35
C ARG A 11 -8.00 -3.96 -5.83
N ALA A 12 -8.55 -3.60 -4.66
CA ALA A 12 -8.30 -2.31 -4.03
C ALA A 12 -6.81 -2.13 -3.68
N LYS A 13 -6.18 -3.15 -3.07
CA LYS A 13 -4.73 -3.14 -2.81
C LYS A 13 -3.94 -2.92 -4.10
N LYS A 14 -4.28 -3.63 -5.17
CA LYS A 14 -3.59 -3.50 -6.47
C LYS A 14 -3.70 -2.08 -7.05
N LYS A 15 -4.87 -1.44 -6.93
CA LYS A 15 -5.06 -0.03 -7.34
C LYS A 15 -4.21 0.92 -6.49
N LEU A 16 -4.16 0.70 -5.18
CA LEU A 16 -3.30 1.47 -4.27
C LEU A 16 -1.82 1.29 -4.62
N ASP A 17 -1.37 0.07 -4.90
CA ASP A 17 0.01 -0.21 -5.32
C ASP A 17 0.38 0.59 -6.57
N HIS A 18 -0.50 0.64 -7.59
CA HIS A 18 -0.27 1.41 -8.81
C HIS A 18 -0.29 2.92 -8.57
N LEU A 19 -1.19 3.41 -7.71
CA LEU A 19 -1.19 4.83 -7.34
C LEU A 19 0.11 5.21 -6.63
N LEU A 20 0.56 4.40 -5.67
CA LEU A 20 1.80 4.64 -4.93
C LEU A 20 3.03 4.56 -5.85
N GLU A 21 3.07 3.61 -6.78
CA GLU A 21 4.13 3.53 -7.79
C GLU A 21 4.16 4.78 -8.69
N ALA A 22 2.99 5.30 -9.08
CA ALA A 22 2.88 6.49 -9.92
C ALA A 22 3.27 7.78 -9.18
N VAL A 23 2.89 7.89 -7.90
CA VAL A 23 3.14 9.10 -7.08
C VAL A 23 4.55 9.09 -6.46
N LEU A 24 5.10 7.92 -6.16
CA LEU A 24 6.39 7.74 -5.49
C LEU A 24 7.34 6.84 -6.30
N PRO A 25 7.64 7.20 -7.57
CA PRO A 25 8.50 6.39 -8.42
C PRO A 25 9.90 6.23 -7.79
N GLY A 26 10.46 5.03 -7.88
CA GLY A 26 11.76 4.68 -7.29
C GLY A 26 11.74 4.42 -5.77
N ILE A 27 10.79 5.02 -5.04
CA ILE A 27 10.61 4.83 -3.60
C ILE A 27 9.70 3.63 -3.34
N TYR A 28 8.49 3.63 -3.92
CA TYR A 28 7.55 2.52 -3.85
C TYR A 28 7.64 1.67 -5.11
N LEU A 29 7.91 0.38 -4.94
CA LEU A 29 7.93 -0.60 -6.02
C LEU A 29 7.05 -1.80 -5.63
N PRO A 30 5.98 -2.11 -6.37
CA PRO A 30 5.12 -3.25 -6.04
C PRO A 30 5.87 -4.57 -6.08
N LEU A 31 5.48 -5.54 -5.24
CA LEU A 31 6.13 -6.86 -5.19
C LEU A 31 6.16 -7.56 -6.55
N TYR A 32 5.08 -7.44 -7.32
CA TYR A 32 5.01 -8.00 -8.67
C TYR A 32 6.09 -7.39 -9.57
N THR A 33 6.22 -6.07 -9.57
CA THR A 33 7.23 -5.36 -10.36
C THR A 33 8.65 -5.75 -9.94
N MET A 34 8.91 -5.84 -8.63
CA MET A 34 10.20 -6.29 -8.09
C MET A 34 10.58 -7.68 -8.60
N VAL A 35 9.65 -8.62 -8.57
CA VAL A 35 9.92 -10.01 -8.95
C VAL A 35 10.05 -10.17 -10.46
N THR A 36 9.21 -9.50 -11.24
CA THR A 36 9.11 -9.74 -12.68
C THR A 36 10.10 -8.93 -13.50
N PHE A 37 10.36 -7.68 -13.12
CA PHE A 37 11.10 -6.74 -13.97
C PHE A 37 12.44 -6.30 -13.39
N THR A 38 12.87 -6.89 -12.26
CA THR A 38 14.15 -6.56 -11.65
C THR A 38 14.95 -7.81 -11.32
N ARG A 39 16.23 -7.63 -10.95
CA ARG A 39 17.12 -8.69 -10.48
C ARG A 39 17.22 -8.78 -8.96
N ILE A 40 16.26 -8.19 -8.23
CA ILE A 40 16.25 -8.21 -6.76
C ILE A 40 16.06 -9.67 -6.29
N PRO A 41 16.91 -10.20 -5.40
CA PRO A 41 16.72 -11.54 -4.85
C PRO A 41 15.36 -11.68 -4.17
N TYR A 42 14.67 -12.81 -4.37
CA TYR A 42 13.31 -13.06 -3.85
C TYR A 42 13.16 -12.77 -2.36
N ALA A 43 14.13 -13.21 -1.54
CA ALA A 43 14.11 -12.95 -0.10
C ALA A 43 14.14 -11.45 0.23
N ARG A 44 14.89 -10.66 -0.56
CA ARG A 44 14.95 -9.20 -0.42
C ARG A 44 13.66 -8.54 -0.90
N ALA A 45 13.11 -8.95 -2.04
CA ALA A 45 11.83 -8.44 -2.54
C ALA A 45 10.69 -8.70 -1.54
N ALA A 46 10.63 -9.90 -0.96
CA ALA A 46 9.63 -10.25 0.06
C ALA A 46 9.81 -9.46 1.38
N LYS A 47 11.06 -9.24 1.82
CA LYS A 47 11.34 -8.39 2.98
C LYS A 47 10.92 -6.93 2.72
N ARG A 48 11.30 -6.38 1.56
CA ARG A 48 10.96 -5.01 1.16
C ARG A 48 9.44 -4.81 1.07
N ALA A 49 8.73 -5.75 0.45
CA ALA A 49 7.28 -5.71 0.34
C ALA A 49 6.58 -5.72 1.71
N ARG A 50 7.06 -6.51 2.68
CA ARG A 50 6.50 -6.51 4.05
C ARG A 50 6.67 -5.16 4.75
N VAL A 51 7.82 -4.52 4.57
CA VAL A 51 8.07 -3.18 5.14
C VAL A 51 7.18 -2.14 4.45
N GLN A 52 7.06 -2.19 3.13
CA GLN A 52 6.15 -1.32 2.37
C GLN A 52 4.69 -1.50 2.82
N ASP A 53 4.21 -2.73 2.93
CA ASP A 53 2.86 -3.04 3.40
C ASP A 53 2.62 -2.44 4.82
N PHE A 54 3.57 -2.62 5.74
CA PHE A 54 3.47 -2.06 7.08
C PHE A 54 3.37 -0.53 7.07
N LEU A 55 4.22 0.15 6.30
CA LEU A 55 4.21 1.61 6.18
C LEU A 55 2.91 2.13 5.55
N VAL A 56 2.40 1.45 4.52
CA VAL A 56 1.15 1.83 3.85
C VAL A 56 -0.02 1.68 4.81
N TYR A 57 -0.14 0.57 5.54
CA TYR A 57 -1.27 0.37 6.46
C TYR A 57 -1.22 1.31 7.67
N THR A 58 -0.03 1.52 8.25
CA THR A 58 0.14 2.45 9.38
C THR A 58 -0.18 3.89 8.98
N SER A 59 0.39 4.38 7.88
CA SER A 59 0.08 5.73 7.38
C SER A 59 -1.38 5.91 6.99
N SER A 60 -1.99 4.93 6.33
CA SER A 60 -3.42 4.97 5.97
C SER A 60 -4.32 5.04 7.22
N THR A 61 -3.98 4.25 8.26
CA THR A 61 -4.75 4.23 9.51
C THR A 61 -4.63 5.56 10.26
N LEU A 62 -3.42 6.10 10.37
CA LEU A 62 -3.17 7.40 10.99
C LEU A 62 -3.88 8.53 10.26
N MET A 63 -3.84 8.53 8.92
CA MET A 63 -4.52 9.53 8.11
C MET A 63 -6.04 9.52 8.35
N VAL A 64 -6.66 8.33 8.39
CA VAL A 64 -8.09 8.20 8.71
C VAL A 64 -8.39 8.68 10.14
N ALA A 65 -7.58 8.30 11.13
CA ALA A 65 -7.76 8.74 12.51
C ALA A 65 -7.67 10.27 12.66
N ILE A 66 -6.73 10.91 11.98
CA ILE A 66 -6.57 12.37 11.96
C ILE A 66 -7.80 13.03 11.32
N LEU A 67 -8.27 12.53 10.18
CA LEU A 67 -9.46 13.07 9.51
C LEU A 67 -10.71 12.97 10.37
N ILE A 68 -10.90 11.85 11.07
CA ILE A 68 -12.00 11.66 12.01
C ILE A 68 -11.88 12.68 13.16
N GLY A 69 -10.71 12.79 13.79
CA GLY A 69 -10.47 13.75 14.87
C GLY A 69 -10.69 15.20 14.44
N ALA A 70 -10.24 15.57 13.24
CA ALA A 70 -10.46 16.89 12.66
C ALA A 70 -11.95 17.18 12.41
N THR A 71 -12.70 16.18 11.94
CA THR A 71 -14.15 16.29 11.73
C THR A 71 -14.87 16.54 13.06
N PHE A 72 -14.55 15.76 14.10
CA PHE A 72 -15.12 15.95 15.44
C PHE A 72 -14.77 17.33 16.02
N TRP A 73 -13.52 17.77 15.86
CA TRP A 73 -13.09 19.08 16.33
C TRP A 73 -13.83 20.22 15.61
N PHE A 74 -14.04 20.09 14.30
CA PHE A 74 -14.73 21.10 13.50
C PHE A 74 -16.24 21.17 13.80
N VAL A 75 -16.89 20.02 14.04
CA VAL A 75 -18.34 19.96 14.35
C VAL A 75 -18.64 20.35 15.80
N GLY A 76 -17.71 20.11 16.73
CA GLY A 76 -17.85 20.51 18.13
C GLY A 76 -17.50 21.99 18.42
N ARG A 77 -17.02 22.72 17.41
CA ARG A 77 -16.70 24.15 17.46
C ARG A 77 -17.92 24.98 17.09
#